data_AF-A0A359GSK1-F1
#
_entry.id   AF-A0A359GSK1-F1
#
_cell.length_a   1.000
_cell.length_b   1.000
_cell.length_c   1.000
_cell.angle_alpha   90.00
_cell.angle_beta   90.00
_cell.angle_gamma   90.00
#
_symmetry.space_group_name_H-M   'P 1'
#
loop_
_entity.id
_entity.type
_entity.pdbx_description
1 polymer ?
#
loop_
_entity_poly.entity_id
_entity_poly.type
_entity_poly.pdbx_seq_one_letter_code
_entity_poly.pdbx_strand_id
1 'polypeptide(L)'
;MSGKNLDHRKRWIVTRIRQLAAQFSVEVCAYAIMSNHYHLVLHVDNDQANAWSDEEVIKRWTALFPRNGLLIKTLQKNQKARVAKKQLRQYISLWRERLMDISWFMRCLNETVARQANLEDNCKGRFWEGRFKSQALLDEKSLLTCMAYVDLNPIRTGVSVSLDSSDFTSIQERLISHAKKVKNRSYRQQRLLNRRSARHLIGRQTSVKKYGSALQGFSRSILPLTQQNYLELLETTSKVLGLTPKKRARAIHLLENKQSALKNIGISSEAWLDSVTTFNKHYSIAAGTEDSLVLFHNSRIEAGASFKHPHKWIRGVHAARLLYGS
;
A
#
# COMPACT_ATOMS: atom_id res chain seq x y z
N MET A 1 -19.72 10.10 -19.98
CA MET A 1 -19.51 10.05 -18.51
C MET A 1 -20.58 10.92 -17.85
N SER A 2 -21.29 10.42 -16.85
CA SER A 2 -22.55 11.01 -16.33
C SER A 2 -22.41 12.33 -15.54
N GLY A 3 -21.25 12.99 -15.53
CA GLY A 3 -21.03 14.25 -14.82
C GLY A 3 -21.18 14.21 -13.28
N LYS A 4 -21.58 13.07 -12.70
CA LYS A 4 -21.77 12.91 -11.26
C LYS A 4 -20.43 12.75 -10.55
N ASN A 5 -20.15 13.63 -9.60
CA ASN A 5 -19.00 13.52 -8.72
C ASN A 5 -19.27 12.42 -7.66
N LEU A 6 -18.53 11.31 -7.73
CA LEU A 6 -18.61 10.18 -6.81
C LEU A 6 -17.39 10.09 -5.86
N ASP A 7 -16.67 11.20 -5.66
CA ASP A 7 -15.46 11.23 -4.81
C ASP A 7 -15.75 10.88 -3.34
N HIS A 8 -17.01 10.94 -2.90
CA HIS A 8 -17.38 10.44 -1.57
C HIS A 8 -17.06 8.94 -1.42
N ARG A 9 -17.13 8.16 -2.50
CA ARG A 9 -16.77 6.72 -2.49
C ARG A 9 -15.28 6.50 -2.20
N LYS A 10 -14.40 7.45 -2.54
CA LYS A 10 -12.97 7.37 -2.17
C LYS A 10 -12.77 7.32 -0.66
N ARG A 11 -13.63 8.02 0.11
CA ARG A 11 -13.62 7.95 1.58
C ARG A 11 -13.99 6.57 2.10
N TRP A 12 -14.92 5.88 1.45
CA TRP A 12 -15.29 4.51 1.84
C TRP A 12 -14.11 3.57 1.66
N ILE A 13 -13.38 3.69 0.55
CA ILE A 13 -12.19 2.88 0.26
C ILE A 13 -11.12 3.11 1.32
N VAL A 14 -10.74 4.38 1.58
CA VAL A 14 -9.72 4.70 2.60
C VAL A 14 -10.14 4.23 4.00
N THR A 15 -11.41 4.43 4.36
CA THR A 15 -11.93 3.98 5.66
C THR A 15 -11.87 2.45 5.78
N ARG A 16 -12.21 1.73 4.71
CA ARG A 16 -12.17 0.27 4.70
C ARG A 16 -10.74 -0.25 4.77
N ILE A 17 -9.80 0.36 4.04
CA ILE A 17 -8.37 0.04 4.12
C ILE A 17 -7.88 0.14 5.57
N ARG A 18 -8.21 1.23 6.29
CA ARG A 18 -7.87 1.39 7.71
C ARG A 18 -8.41 0.30 8.60
N GLN A 19 -9.70 -0.03 8.42
CA GLN A 19 -10.34 -1.08 9.21
C GLN A 19 -9.66 -2.43 8.98
N LEU A 20 -9.32 -2.75 7.74
CA LEU A 20 -8.65 -4.01 7.41
C LEU A 20 -7.22 -4.04 7.95
N ALA A 21 -6.43 -2.97 7.75
CA ALA A 21 -5.06 -2.86 8.27
C ALA A 21 -4.98 -2.96 9.80
N ALA A 22 -6.06 -2.61 10.52
CA ALA A 22 -6.11 -2.76 11.97
C ALA A 22 -6.43 -4.19 12.44
N GLN A 23 -6.91 -5.08 11.57
CA GLN A 23 -7.28 -6.45 11.92
C GLN A 23 -6.34 -7.48 11.29
N PHE A 24 -5.99 -7.30 10.02
CA PHE A 24 -5.02 -8.14 9.30
C PHE A 24 -3.60 -7.88 9.78
N SER A 25 -2.72 -8.86 9.58
CA SER A 25 -1.27 -8.69 9.73
C SER A 25 -0.69 -8.18 8.41
N VAL A 26 -1.29 -7.08 7.93
CA VAL A 26 -0.99 -6.47 6.64
C VAL A 26 -0.87 -4.97 6.85
N GLU A 27 0.34 -4.47 6.67
CA GLU A 27 0.66 -3.05 6.75
C GLU A 27 0.47 -2.39 5.38
N VAL A 28 -0.11 -1.19 5.36
CA VAL A 28 -0.28 -0.40 4.15
C VAL A 28 0.89 0.57 4.03
N CYS A 29 1.86 0.21 3.20
CA CYS A 29 3.07 0.99 2.96
C CYS A 29 2.76 2.27 2.20
N ALA A 30 1.97 2.19 1.14
CA ALA A 30 1.52 3.33 0.35
C ALA A 30 0.18 3.05 -0.34
N TYR A 31 -0.58 4.10 -0.66
CA TYR A 31 -1.81 4.00 -1.43
C TYR A 31 -2.13 5.28 -2.20
N ALA A 32 -2.88 5.14 -3.30
CA ALA A 32 -3.47 6.25 -4.03
C ALA A 32 -4.84 5.85 -4.59
N ILE A 33 -5.90 6.60 -4.24
CA ILE A 33 -7.27 6.32 -4.70
C ILE A 33 -7.65 7.30 -5.83
N MET A 34 -7.70 6.79 -7.06
CA MET A 34 -8.08 7.55 -8.26
C MET A 34 -9.59 7.46 -8.51
N SER A 35 -10.09 8.16 -9.53
CA SER A 35 -11.52 8.15 -9.89
C SER A 35 -11.99 6.82 -10.49
N ASN A 36 -11.09 6.05 -11.11
CA ASN A 36 -11.39 4.82 -11.84
C ASN A 36 -10.60 3.59 -11.38
N HIS A 37 -9.59 3.75 -10.51
CA HIS A 37 -8.80 2.67 -9.96
C HIS A 37 -8.13 3.10 -8.65
N TYR A 38 -7.44 2.19 -7.98
CA TYR A 38 -6.57 2.53 -6.85
C TYR A 38 -5.32 1.67 -6.84
N HIS A 39 -4.29 2.17 -6.16
CA HIS A 39 -3.03 1.47 -5.94
C HIS A 39 -2.79 1.24 -4.44
N LEU A 40 -2.24 0.07 -4.10
CA LEU A 40 -1.80 -0.30 -2.76
C LEU A 40 -0.40 -0.89 -2.84
N VAL A 41 0.44 -0.50 -1.89
CA VAL A 41 1.68 -1.19 -1.54
C VAL A 41 1.47 -1.79 -0.16
N LEU A 42 1.56 -3.11 -0.05
CA LEU A 42 1.23 -3.88 1.15
C LEU A 42 2.45 -4.66 1.61
N HIS A 43 2.62 -4.75 2.94
CA HIS A 43 3.61 -5.61 3.58
C HIS A 43 2.88 -6.59 4.49
N VAL A 44 3.16 -7.89 4.34
CA VAL A 44 2.56 -8.94 5.18
C VAL A 44 3.52 -9.24 6.32
N ASP A 45 3.10 -8.96 7.55
CA ASP A 45 3.90 -9.23 8.75
C ASP A 45 3.56 -10.64 9.26
N ASN A 46 4.25 -11.64 8.73
CA ASN A 46 4.04 -13.04 9.12
C ASN A 46 4.41 -13.28 10.59
N ASP A 47 5.46 -12.62 11.08
CA ASP A 47 5.97 -12.79 12.44
C ASP A 47 4.96 -12.30 13.46
N GLN A 48 4.35 -11.13 13.24
CA GLN A 48 3.28 -10.59 14.07
C GLN A 48 2.09 -11.56 14.14
N ALA A 49 1.65 -12.11 13.01
CA ALA A 49 0.51 -13.02 12.98
C ALA A 49 0.80 -14.35 13.69
N ASN A 50 2.01 -14.86 13.55
CA ASN A 50 2.48 -16.07 14.22
C ASN A 50 2.65 -15.87 15.73
N ALA A 51 2.98 -14.65 16.16
CA ALA A 51 3.07 -14.27 17.57
C ALA A 51 1.70 -14.08 18.25
N TRP A 52 0.60 -13.97 17.50
CA TRP A 52 -0.73 -13.80 18.09
C TRP A 52 -1.23 -15.04 18.82
N SER A 53 -1.74 -14.82 20.03
CA SER A 53 -2.52 -15.83 20.74
C SER A 53 -3.79 -16.19 19.97
N ASP A 54 -4.33 -17.37 20.25
CA ASP A 54 -5.58 -17.84 19.66
C ASP A 54 -6.75 -16.88 19.96
N GLU A 55 -6.77 -16.26 21.15
CA GLU A 55 -7.77 -15.25 21.52
C GLU A 55 -7.66 -14.00 20.64
N GLU A 56 -6.45 -13.54 20.33
CA GLU A 56 -6.25 -12.37 19.48
C GLU A 56 -6.65 -12.65 18.04
N VAL A 57 -6.37 -13.85 17.50
CA VAL A 57 -6.85 -14.29 16.18
C VAL A 57 -8.37 -14.30 16.13
N ILE A 58 -9.04 -14.89 17.13
CA ILE A 58 -10.50 -14.91 17.23
C ILE A 58 -11.06 -13.49 17.28
N LYS A 59 -10.49 -12.63 18.12
CA LYS A 59 -10.92 -11.25 18.29
C LYS A 59 -10.81 -10.47 16.98
N ARG A 60 -9.68 -10.56 16.28
CA ARG A 60 -9.46 -9.89 14.99
C ARG A 60 -10.40 -10.38 13.90
N TRP A 61 -10.54 -11.71 13.77
CA TRP A 61 -11.42 -12.30 12.77
C TRP A 61 -12.89 -11.95 13.02
N THR A 62 -13.35 -12.06 14.26
CA THR A 62 -14.76 -11.77 14.62
C THR A 62 -15.10 -10.28 14.59
N ALA A 63 -14.10 -9.39 14.70
CA ALA A 63 -14.30 -7.96 14.44
C ALA A 63 -14.69 -7.68 12.98
N LEU A 64 -14.20 -8.48 12.02
CA LEU A 64 -14.55 -8.39 10.60
C LEU A 64 -15.78 -9.22 10.24
N PHE A 65 -15.95 -10.38 10.90
CA PHE A 65 -17.01 -11.34 10.63
C PHE A 65 -17.78 -11.70 11.91
N PRO A 66 -18.65 -10.81 12.43
CA PRO A 66 -19.28 -10.98 13.75
C PRO A 66 -20.13 -12.26 13.89
N ARG A 67 -20.68 -12.77 12.78
CA ARG A 67 -21.46 -14.02 12.76
C ARG A 67 -20.65 -15.23 13.26
N ASN A 68 -19.32 -15.21 13.10
CA ASN A 68 -18.43 -16.28 13.58
C ASN A 68 -18.22 -16.25 15.11
N GLY A 69 -18.60 -15.15 15.78
CA GLY A 69 -18.43 -15.02 17.22
C GLY A 69 -19.31 -15.98 18.02
N LEU A 70 -20.54 -16.24 17.57
CA LEU A 70 -21.43 -17.21 18.24
C LEU A 70 -20.89 -18.64 18.11
N LEU A 71 -20.42 -19.01 16.92
CA LEU A 71 -19.83 -20.32 16.65
C LEU A 71 -18.66 -20.62 17.60
N ILE A 72 -17.72 -19.69 17.75
CA ILE A 72 -16.55 -19.89 18.61
C ILE A 72 -16.93 -19.94 20.08
N LYS A 73 -17.87 -19.09 20.54
CA LYS A 73 -18.38 -19.16 21.90
C LYS A 73 -18.95 -20.55 22.21
N THR A 74 -19.70 -21.13 21.29
CA THR A 74 -20.24 -22.49 21.44
C THR A 74 -19.13 -23.55 21.47
N LEU A 75 -18.12 -23.45 20.61
CA LEU A 75 -16.99 -24.39 20.61
C LEU A 75 -16.15 -24.29 21.89
N GLN A 76 -15.91 -23.08 22.39
CA GLN A 76 -15.19 -22.83 23.66
C GLN A 76 -15.94 -23.39 24.87
N LYS A 77 -17.27 -23.24 24.94
CA LYS A 77 -18.09 -23.85 26.00
C LYS A 77 -17.99 -25.38 26.00
N ASN A 78 -17.84 -25.98 24.83
CA ASN A 78 -17.75 -27.43 24.64
C ASN A 78 -16.30 -27.96 24.56
N GLN A 79 -15.29 -27.18 24.98
CA GLN A 79 -13.88 -27.51 24.79
C GLN A 79 -13.40 -28.82 25.44
N LYS A 80 -14.17 -29.37 26.39
CA LYS A 80 -13.92 -30.70 27.00
C LYS A 80 -14.10 -31.83 25.97
N ALA A 81 -14.96 -31.64 24.97
CA ALA A 81 -15.15 -32.61 23.90
C ALA A 81 -13.99 -32.54 22.90
N ARG A 82 -13.34 -33.68 22.64
CA ARG A 82 -12.21 -33.79 21.69
C ARG A 82 -12.54 -33.22 20.31
N VAL A 83 -13.77 -33.43 19.84
CA VAL A 83 -14.25 -32.93 18.55
C VAL A 83 -14.33 -31.40 18.51
N ALA A 84 -14.91 -30.78 19.54
CA ALA A 84 -15.03 -29.32 19.62
C ALA A 84 -13.65 -28.65 19.71
N LYS A 85 -12.72 -29.23 20.49
CA LYS A 85 -11.33 -28.76 20.58
C LYS A 85 -10.59 -28.84 19.23
N LYS A 86 -10.79 -29.92 18.47
CA LYS A 86 -10.22 -30.07 17.12
C LYS A 86 -10.77 -29.03 16.15
N GLN A 87 -12.09 -28.85 16.12
CA GLN A 87 -12.74 -27.85 15.27
C GLN A 87 -12.29 -26.42 15.59
N LEU A 88 -12.20 -26.08 16.88
CA LEU A 88 -11.74 -24.76 17.33
C LEU A 88 -10.33 -24.46 16.80
N ARG A 89 -9.39 -25.40 16.97
CA ARG A 89 -8.01 -25.26 16.45
C ARG A 89 -7.97 -25.10 14.94
N GLN A 90 -8.79 -25.86 14.20
CA GLN A 90 -8.88 -25.75 12.75
C GLN A 90 -9.37 -24.37 12.30
N TYR A 91 -10.40 -23.82 12.95
CA TYR A 91 -10.88 -22.48 12.66
C TYR A 91 -9.82 -21.41 12.96
N ILE A 92 -9.16 -21.49 14.11
CA ILE A 92 -8.14 -20.51 14.49
C ILE A 92 -6.96 -20.55 13.51
N SER A 93 -6.47 -21.74 13.16
CA SER A 93 -5.39 -21.90 12.18
C SER A 93 -5.78 -21.29 10.83
N LEU A 94 -6.98 -21.59 10.34
CA LEU A 94 -7.49 -21.05 9.08
C LEU A 94 -7.64 -19.53 9.15
N TRP A 95 -8.08 -18.97 10.27
CA TRP A 95 -8.25 -17.52 10.41
C TRP A 95 -6.93 -16.79 10.50
N ARG A 96 -5.92 -17.37 11.17
CA ARG A 96 -4.55 -16.83 11.21
C ARG A 96 -3.98 -16.73 9.79
N GLU A 97 -4.05 -17.81 9.01
CA GLU A 97 -3.63 -17.84 7.60
C GLU A 97 -4.34 -16.75 6.78
N ARG A 98 -5.67 -16.64 6.92
CA ARG A 98 -6.45 -15.64 6.16
C ARG A 98 -6.17 -14.20 6.57
N LEU A 99 -5.79 -13.95 7.83
CA LEU A 99 -5.41 -12.61 8.31
C LEU A 99 -4.04 -12.17 7.80
N MET A 100 -3.27 -13.06 7.18
CA MET A 100 -1.98 -12.79 6.52
C MET A 100 -2.11 -12.79 4.98
N ASP A 101 -3.28 -13.12 4.43
CA ASP A 101 -3.46 -13.34 3.00
C ASP A 101 -3.92 -12.06 2.27
N ILE A 102 -3.13 -11.64 1.27
CA ILE A 102 -3.42 -10.45 0.46
C ILE A 102 -4.73 -10.61 -0.34
N SER A 103 -5.04 -11.81 -0.83
CA SER A 103 -6.28 -12.05 -1.57
C SER A 103 -7.51 -11.91 -0.66
N TRP A 104 -7.41 -12.34 0.61
CA TRP A 104 -8.43 -12.11 1.63
C TRP A 104 -8.56 -10.64 2.00
N PHE A 105 -7.45 -9.93 2.15
CA PHE A 105 -7.46 -8.47 2.35
C PHE A 105 -8.20 -7.77 1.20
N MET A 106 -7.80 -8.06 -0.04
CA MET A 106 -8.37 -7.48 -1.25
C MET A 106 -9.84 -7.88 -1.46
N ARG A 107 -10.22 -9.11 -1.13
CA ARG A 107 -11.63 -9.55 -1.14
C ARG A 107 -12.45 -8.71 -0.16
N CYS A 108 -11.99 -8.59 1.09
CA CYS A 108 -12.69 -7.84 2.12
C CYS A 108 -12.80 -6.34 1.81
N LEU A 109 -11.86 -5.80 1.04
CA LEU A 109 -11.90 -4.42 0.54
C LEU A 109 -12.90 -4.29 -0.62
N ASN A 110 -12.68 -5.06 -1.69
CA ASN A 110 -13.41 -4.92 -2.94
C ASN A 110 -14.87 -5.32 -2.85
N GLU A 111 -15.18 -6.38 -2.11
CA GLU A 111 -16.56 -6.85 -1.94
C GLU A 111 -17.40 -5.81 -1.19
N THR A 112 -16.85 -5.21 -0.12
CA THR A 112 -17.56 -4.17 0.65
C THR A 112 -17.86 -2.95 -0.22
N VAL A 113 -16.87 -2.47 -0.96
CA VAL A 113 -17.04 -1.30 -1.84
C VAL A 113 -18.04 -1.59 -2.96
N ALA A 114 -17.94 -2.77 -3.60
CA ALA A 114 -18.84 -3.17 -4.68
C ALA A 114 -20.29 -3.28 -4.19
N ARG A 115 -20.52 -3.92 -3.03
CA ARG A 115 -21.87 -4.04 -2.45
C ARG A 115 -22.46 -2.68 -2.09
N GLN A 116 -21.66 -1.79 -1.52
CA GLN A 116 -22.11 -0.46 -1.12
C GLN A 116 -22.40 0.42 -2.34
N ALA A 117 -21.56 0.37 -3.38
CA ALA A 117 -21.77 1.10 -4.62
C ALA A 117 -23.00 0.60 -5.38
N ASN A 118 -23.14 -0.72 -5.55
CA ASN A 118 -24.31 -1.31 -6.22
C ASN A 118 -25.62 -1.01 -5.48
N LEU A 119 -25.58 -0.98 -4.15
CA LEU A 119 -26.73 -0.57 -3.33
C LEU A 119 -27.07 0.91 -3.54
N GLU A 120 -26.07 1.81 -3.53
CA GLU A 120 -26.26 3.25 -3.81
C GLU A 120 -26.82 3.49 -5.22
N ASP A 121 -26.35 2.72 -6.20
CA ASP A 121 -26.75 2.82 -7.60
C ASP A 121 -28.05 2.04 -7.91
N ASN A 122 -28.66 1.40 -6.90
CA ASN A 122 -29.81 0.51 -7.03
C ASN A 122 -29.67 -0.49 -8.19
N CYS A 123 -28.48 -1.06 -8.33
CA CYS A 123 -28.13 -1.97 -9.41
C CYS A 123 -27.57 -3.30 -8.87
N LYS A 124 -27.46 -4.28 -9.77
CA LYS A 124 -26.82 -5.57 -9.51
C LYS A 124 -25.75 -5.80 -10.56
N GLY A 125 -24.76 -6.63 -10.23
CA GLY A 125 -23.71 -7.02 -11.16
C GLY A 125 -22.32 -6.58 -10.71
N ARG A 126 -21.42 -6.54 -11.68
CA ARG A 126 -19.98 -6.39 -11.45
C ARG A 126 -19.60 -4.91 -11.32
N PHE A 127 -19.01 -4.55 -10.18
CA PHE A 127 -18.49 -3.19 -9.94
C PHE A 127 -17.05 -3.01 -10.44
N TRP A 128 -16.17 -3.99 -10.21
CA TRP A 128 -14.76 -3.93 -10.60
C TRP A 128 -14.51 -4.65 -11.92
N GLU A 129 -13.73 -4.07 -12.84
CA GLU A 129 -13.43 -4.62 -14.17
C GLU A 129 -12.79 -6.03 -14.14
N GLY A 130 -11.99 -6.32 -13.11
CA GLY A 130 -11.01 -7.40 -13.15
C GLY A 130 -10.72 -8.06 -11.80
N ARG A 131 -9.88 -9.09 -11.83
CA ARG A 131 -9.06 -9.45 -10.67
C ARG A 131 -8.04 -8.34 -10.45
N PHE A 132 -7.62 -8.13 -9.20
CA PHE A 132 -6.53 -7.21 -8.93
C PHE A 132 -5.22 -7.75 -9.53
N LYS A 133 -4.34 -6.85 -9.95
CA LYS A 133 -2.96 -7.18 -10.31
C LYS A 133 -2.11 -7.13 -9.05
N SER A 134 -1.24 -8.12 -8.88
CA SER A 134 -0.28 -8.18 -7.77
C SER A 134 1.11 -8.39 -8.33
N GLN A 135 2.06 -7.63 -7.79
CA GLN A 135 3.47 -7.68 -8.15
C GLN A 135 4.27 -7.72 -6.85
N ALA A 136 5.12 -8.73 -6.69
CA ALA A 136 6.01 -8.83 -5.54
C ALA A 136 7.11 -7.78 -5.63
N LEU A 137 7.37 -7.08 -4.53
CA LEU A 137 8.48 -6.14 -4.38
C LEU A 137 9.55 -6.88 -3.59
N LEU A 138 10.69 -7.14 -4.23
CA LEU A 138 11.64 -8.14 -3.75
C LEU A 138 12.76 -7.56 -2.88
N ASP A 139 12.93 -6.24 -2.91
CA ASP A 139 13.98 -5.54 -2.17
C ASP A 139 13.59 -4.10 -1.83
N GLU A 140 14.42 -3.45 -1.02
CA GLU A 140 14.19 -2.08 -0.56
C GLU A 140 14.17 -1.06 -1.71
N LYS A 141 14.97 -1.26 -2.76
CA LYS A 141 15.00 -0.40 -3.95
C LYS A 141 13.65 -0.42 -4.65
N SER A 142 13.14 -1.61 -4.98
CA SER A 142 11.84 -1.78 -5.61
C SER A 142 10.68 -1.33 -4.73
N LEU A 143 10.77 -1.55 -3.43
CA LEU A 143 9.78 -1.06 -2.47
C LEU A 143 9.70 0.47 -2.47
N LEU A 144 10.83 1.14 -2.29
CA LEU A 144 10.91 2.61 -2.26
C LEU A 144 10.39 3.21 -3.57
N THR A 145 10.87 2.71 -4.71
CA THR A 145 10.41 3.18 -6.03
C THR A 145 8.91 2.97 -6.20
N CYS A 146 8.37 1.80 -5.84
CA CYS A 146 6.96 1.51 -5.99
C CYS A 146 6.09 2.43 -5.13
N MET A 147 6.50 2.67 -3.88
CA MET A 147 5.82 3.62 -3.01
C MET A 147 5.82 5.03 -3.59
N ALA A 148 6.96 5.50 -4.08
CA ALA A 148 7.07 6.82 -4.70
C ALA A 148 6.22 6.91 -5.97
N TYR A 149 6.22 5.87 -6.80
CA TYR A 149 5.36 5.74 -7.98
C TYR A 149 3.88 5.86 -7.61
N VAL A 150 3.44 5.23 -6.52
CA VAL A 150 2.06 5.29 -6.02
C VAL A 150 1.73 6.66 -5.42
N ASP A 151 2.58 7.20 -4.55
CA ASP A 151 2.38 8.51 -3.91
C ASP A 151 2.38 9.67 -4.92
N LEU A 152 3.17 9.56 -5.99
CA LEU A 152 3.22 10.54 -7.08
C LEU A 152 2.17 10.31 -8.16
N ASN A 153 1.33 9.28 -8.04
CA ASN A 153 0.37 8.92 -9.09
C ASN A 153 -0.55 10.09 -9.49
N PRO A 154 -1.19 10.84 -8.56
CA PRO A 154 -2.03 11.99 -8.94
C PRO A 154 -1.27 13.08 -9.69
N ILE A 155 0.02 13.27 -9.40
CA ILE A 155 0.86 14.26 -10.10
C ILE A 155 1.22 13.75 -11.49
N ARG A 156 1.63 12.49 -11.59
CA ARG A 156 1.96 11.82 -12.86
C ARG A 156 0.79 11.80 -13.83
N THR A 157 -0.44 11.66 -13.34
CA THR A 157 -1.66 11.67 -14.16
C THR A 157 -2.24 13.07 -14.37
N GLY A 158 -1.60 14.13 -13.86
CA GLY A 158 -2.06 15.52 -13.99
C GLY A 158 -3.30 15.88 -13.15
N VAL A 159 -3.71 15.03 -12.21
CA VAL A 159 -4.85 15.28 -11.30
C VAL A 159 -4.48 16.28 -10.19
N SER A 160 -3.20 16.31 -9.81
CA SER A 160 -2.67 17.19 -8.77
C SER A 160 -1.39 17.88 -9.23
N VAL A 161 -1.18 19.11 -8.79
CA VAL A 161 0.04 19.89 -9.11
C VAL A 161 1.09 19.84 -8.00
N SER A 162 0.74 19.27 -6.84
CA SER A 162 1.63 19.17 -5.68
C SER A 162 1.24 18.00 -4.77
N LEU A 163 2.15 17.61 -3.88
CA LEU A 163 1.88 16.58 -2.88
C LEU A 163 0.72 16.97 -1.93
N ASP A 164 0.62 18.25 -1.52
CA ASP A 164 -0.48 18.73 -0.63
C ASP A 164 -1.86 18.70 -1.30
N SER A 165 -1.88 18.63 -2.63
CA SER A 165 -3.08 18.56 -3.45
C SER A 165 -3.42 17.15 -3.94
N SER A 166 -2.61 16.17 -3.57
CA SER A 166 -2.81 14.75 -3.88
C SER A 166 -3.78 14.13 -2.86
N ASP A 167 -5.05 14.50 -2.95
CA ASP A 167 -6.10 14.03 -2.03
C ASP A 167 -6.30 12.50 -2.11
N PHE A 168 -6.60 11.86 -0.97
CA PHE A 168 -6.81 10.39 -0.87
C PHE A 168 -5.57 9.56 -1.24
N THR A 169 -4.41 9.99 -0.76
CA THR A 169 -3.13 9.27 -0.90
C THR A 169 -2.41 9.12 0.43
N SER A 170 -1.52 8.15 0.52
CA SER A 170 -0.65 8.01 1.70
C SER A 170 0.28 9.20 1.88
N ILE A 171 0.75 9.86 0.81
CA ILE A 171 1.59 11.06 0.94
C ILE A 171 0.84 12.21 1.61
N GLN A 172 -0.45 12.38 1.32
CA GLN A 172 -1.29 13.34 2.06
C GLN A 172 -1.34 13.01 3.56
N GLU A 173 -1.54 11.73 3.91
CA GLU A 173 -1.56 11.30 5.31
C GLU A 173 -0.22 11.58 6.02
N ARG A 174 0.89 11.28 5.37
CA ARG A 174 2.23 11.50 5.92
C ARG A 174 2.52 12.98 6.11
N LEU A 175 2.16 13.83 5.15
CA LEU A 175 2.32 15.29 5.27
C LEU A 175 1.47 15.86 6.41
N ILE A 176 0.22 15.41 6.57
CA ILE A 176 -0.65 15.83 7.67
C ILE A 176 -0.10 15.37 9.01
N SER A 177 0.35 14.12 9.09
CA SER A 177 0.93 13.54 10.31
C SER A 177 2.20 14.29 10.72
N HIS A 178 3.06 14.63 9.76
CA HIS A 178 4.22 15.47 9.98
C HIS A 178 3.82 16.88 10.43
N ALA A 179 2.90 17.54 9.73
CA ALA A 179 2.41 18.88 10.09
C ALA A 179 1.78 18.93 11.50
N LYS A 180 1.12 17.85 11.95
CA LYS A 180 0.58 17.76 13.32
C LYS A 180 1.68 17.76 14.39
N LYS A 181 2.84 17.15 14.12
CA LYS A 181 3.98 17.04 15.06
C LYS A 181 4.83 18.31 15.15
N VAL A 182 4.85 19.14 14.10
CA VAL A 182 5.63 20.38 14.06
C VAL A 182 4.98 21.45 14.96
N LYS A 183 5.76 22.05 15.87
CA LYS A 183 5.32 23.17 16.73
C LYS A 183 5.09 24.46 15.90
N ASN A 184 6.13 24.92 15.21
CA ASN A 184 6.09 26.14 14.39
C ASN A 184 5.73 25.80 12.94
N ARG A 185 4.43 25.74 12.66
CA ARG A 185 3.92 25.31 11.35
C ARG A 185 4.07 26.41 10.30
N SER A 186 4.57 26.05 9.12
CA SER A 186 4.55 26.94 7.96
C SER A 186 3.12 27.20 7.47
N TYR A 187 2.91 28.29 6.71
CA TYR A 187 1.62 28.59 6.08
C TYR A 187 1.09 27.40 5.26
N ARG A 188 1.97 26.71 4.53
CA ARG A 188 1.65 25.50 3.76
C ARG A 188 1.10 24.38 4.67
N GLN A 189 1.73 24.14 5.81
CA GLN A 189 1.30 23.12 6.78
C GLN A 189 -0.03 23.49 7.44
N GLN A 190 -0.24 24.76 7.79
CA GLN A 190 -1.54 25.22 8.32
C GLN A 190 -2.66 25.04 7.29
N ARG A 191 -2.42 25.42 6.03
CA ARG A 191 -3.38 25.24 4.94
C ARG A 191 -3.73 23.77 4.72
N LEU A 192 -2.74 22.88 4.77
CA LEU A 192 -2.95 21.43 4.66
C LEU A 192 -3.87 20.91 5.78
N LEU A 193 -3.71 21.39 7.02
CA LEU A 193 -4.53 20.97 8.16
C LEU A 193 -5.98 21.51 8.12
N ASN A 194 -6.20 22.62 7.44
CA ASN A 194 -7.53 23.24 7.33
C ASN A 194 -8.29 22.81 6.06
N ARG A 195 -7.67 22.02 5.19
CA ARG A 195 -8.23 21.64 3.88
C ARG A 195 -9.45 20.72 4.04
N ARG A 196 -10.56 21.04 3.36
CA ARG A 196 -11.82 20.25 3.46
C ARG A 196 -11.65 18.79 3.02
N SER A 197 -10.91 18.56 1.94
CA SER A 197 -10.63 17.22 1.43
C SER A 197 -9.87 16.36 2.44
N ALA A 198 -9.02 16.98 3.27
CA ALA A 198 -8.25 16.33 4.33
C ALA A 198 -9.06 16.06 5.62
N ARG A 199 -10.32 16.50 5.74
CA ARG A 199 -11.13 16.29 6.97
C ARG A 199 -11.24 14.82 7.38
N HIS A 200 -11.26 13.90 6.42
CA HIS A 200 -11.28 12.46 6.66
C HIS A 200 -10.00 11.91 7.33
N LEU A 201 -8.95 12.75 7.45
CA LEU A 201 -7.66 12.47 8.10
C LEU A 201 -7.47 13.27 9.41
N ILE A 202 -8.29 14.31 9.61
CA ILE A 202 -8.07 15.33 10.65
C ILE A 202 -9.17 15.34 11.70
N GLY A 203 -10.42 15.03 11.33
CA GLY A 203 -11.56 15.08 12.24
C GLY A 203 -11.43 14.13 13.45
N ARG A 204 -12.03 14.52 14.58
CA ARG A 204 -12.33 13.65 15.74
C ARG A 204 -13.29 12.54 15.28
N GLN A 205 -12.75 11.51 14.66
CA GLN A 205 -13.52 10.33 14.30
C GLN A 205 -13.75 9.53 15.59
N THR A 206 -14.95 9.67 16.15
CA THR A 206 -15.46 8.87 17.28
C THR A 206 -15.38 7.36 17.02
N SER A 207 -15.31 6.94 15.75
CA SER A 207 -15.13 5.54 15.32
C SER A 207 -13.68 5.14 14.99
N VAL A 208 -12.76 6.07 14.74
CA VAL A 208 -11.34 5.75 14.42
C VAL A 208 -10.47 5.61 15.65
N LYS A 209 -10.88 6.09 16.83
CA LYS A 209 -10.21 5.71 18.08
C LYS A 209 -10.17 4.18 18.31
N LYS A 210 -11.04 3.42 17.63
CA LYS A 210 -11.16 1.96 17.79
C LYS A 210 -10.14 1.16 16.96
N TYR A 211 -9.56 1.77 15.93
CA TYR A 211 -8.59 1.14 15.05
C TYR A 211 -7.35 2.02 15.13
N GLY A 212 -6.28 1.53 15.77
CA GLY A 212 -5.04 2.29 16.02
C GLY A 212 -4.43 2.91 14.76
N SER A 213 -3.29 3.57 14.88
CA SER A 213 -2.64 4.30 13.78
C SER A 213 -2.06 3.40 12.67
N ALA A 214 -2.79 2.39 12.19
CA ALA A 214 -2.39 1.37 11.24
C ALA A 214 -1.96 1.92 9.85
N LEU A 215 -2.16 3.22 9.59
CA LEU A 215 -1.66 3.91 8.39
C LEU A 215 -0.52 4.90 8.67
N GLN A 216 0.10 4.88 9.86
CA GLN A 216 1.20 5.80 10.16
C GLN A 216 2.43 5.61 9.27
N GLY A 217 2.47 4.54 8.48
CA GLY A 217 3.56 4.24 7.58
C GLY A 217 4.76 3.71 8.36
N PHE A 218 5.18 2.50 7.99
CA PHE A 218 6.46 1.86 8.31
C PHE A 218 6.78 1.68 9.80
N SER A 219 6.97 0.42 10.20
CA SER A 219 8.04 0.12 11.16
C SER A 219 9.35 0.63 10.57
N ARG A 220 10.19 1.32 11.36
CA ARG A 220 11.46 1.94 10.93
C ARG A 220 12.45 0.98 10.26
N SER A 221 12.19 -0.33 10.29
CA SER A 221 13.08 -1.39 9.78
C SER A 221 12.96 -1.70 8.29
N ILE A 222 11.93 -1.22 7.57
CA ILE A 222 11.61 -1.73 6.20
C ILE A 222 12.23 -0.87 5.08
N LEU A 223 12.54 0.40 5.35
CA LEU A 223 13.14 1.30 4.37
C LEU A 223 14.46 1.86 4.88
N PRO A 224 15.46 2.03 4.01
CA PRO A 224 16.75 2.62 4.36
C PRO A 224 16.68 4.16 4.52
N LEU A 225 15.48 4.73 4.70
CA LEU A 225 15.24 6.16 4.78
C LEU A 225 14.34 6.54 5.95
N THR A 226 14.66 7.67 6.56
CA THR A 226 13.75 8.32 7.50
C THR A 226 12.53 8.86 6.76
N GLN A 227 11.41 9.00 7.47
CA GLN A 227 10.20 9.62 6.93
C GLN A 227 10.47 11.02 6.38
N GLN A 228 11.34 11.80 7.01
CA GLN A 228 11.69 13.15 6.57
C GLN A 228 12.43 13.13 5.23
N ASN A 229 13.42 12.25 5.09
CA ASN A 229 14.17 12.09 3.83
C ASN A 229 13.25 11.64 2.69
N TYR A 230 12.31 10.74 2.96
CA TYR A 230 11.32 10.31 1.97
C TYR A 230 10.41 11.47 1.51
N LEU A 231 9.92 12.29 2.44
CA LEU A 231 9.09 13.45 2.11
C LEU A 231 9.85 14.48 1.27
N GLU A 232 11.11 14.77 1.61
CA GLU A 232 11.97 15.69 0.87
C GLU A 232 12.30 15.14 -0.54
N LEU A 233 12.54 13.84 -0.64
CA LEU A 233 12.74 13.14 -1.90
C LEU A 233 11.54 13.28 -2.83
N LEU A 234 10.34 12.99 -2.33
CA LEU A 234 9.10 13.15 -3.11
C LEU A 234 8.81 14.61 -3.46
N GLU A 235 9.07 15.54 -2.55
CA GLU A 235 8.85 16.97 -2.79
C GLU A 235 9.72 17.45 -3.96
N THR A 236 11.01 17.08 -3.95
CA THR A 236 11.95 17.42 -5.02
C THR A 236 11.55 16.72 -6.32
N THR A 237 11.23 15.43 -6.25
CA THR A 237 10.78 14.63 -7.40
C THR A 237 9.54 15.25 -8.05
N SER A 238 8.54 15.64 -7.25
CA SER A 238 7.28 16.22 -7.76
C SER A 238 7.51 17.53 -8.53
N LYS A 239 8.43 18.37 -8.06
CA LYS A 239 8.84 19.60 -8.76
C LYS A 239 9.47 19.27 -10.10
N VAL A 240 10.36 18.28 -10.14
CA VAL A 240 11.05 17.88 -11.39
C VAL A 240 10.06 17.34 -12.43
N LEU A 241 9.06 16.56 -12.00
CA LEU A 241 8.04 16.00 -12.90
C LEU A 241 7.17 17.07 -13.57
N GLY A 242 7.00 18.24 -12.94
CA GLY A 242 6.25 19.37 -13.51
C GLY A 242 7.04 20.24 -14.50
N LEU A 243 8.31 19.94 -14.76
CA LEU A 243 9.18 20.77 -15.60
C LEU A 243 9.21 20.32 -17.06
N THR A 244 9.48 21.28 -17.96
CA THR A 244 9.74 20.99 -19.37
C THR A 244 11.04 20.19 -19.54
N PRO A 245 11.24 19.44 -20.65
CA PRO A 245 12.44 18.64 -20.86
C PRO A 245 13.76 19.42 -20.69
N LYS A 246 13.81 20.66 -21.19
CA LYS A 246 14.97 21.56 -21.05
C LYS A 246 15.26 21.95 -19.59
N LYS A 247 14.22 22.07 -18.76
CA LYS A 247 14.33 22.37 -17.32
C LYS A 247 14.56 21.10 -16.48
N ARG A 248 14.19 19.92 -16.99
CA ARG A 248 14.43 18.62 -16.34
C ARG A 248 15.92 18.33 -16.18
N ALA A 249 16.76 18.61 -17.19
CA ALA A 249 18.21 18.45 -17.09
C ALA A 249 18.83 19.27 -15.94
N ARG A 250 18.42 20.54 -15.78
CA ARG A 250 18.87 21.38 -14.64
C ARG A 250 18.31 20.92 -13.30
N ALA A 251 17.14 20.29 -13.29
CA ALA A 251 16.48 19.81 -12.08
C ALA A 251 16.99 18.45 -11.61
N ILE A 252 17.54 17.63 -12.51
CA ILE A 252 18.29 16.42 -12.17
C ILE A 252 19.50 16.78 -11.30
N HIS A 253 20.25 17.83 -11.68
CA HIS A 253 21.36 18.33 -10.87
C HIS A 253 20.92 18.80 -9.46
N LEU A 254 19.67 19.27 -9.29
CA LEU A 254 19.11 19.61 -7.97
C LEU A 254 18.77 18.36 -7.14
N LEU A 255 18.33 17.27 -7.78
CA LEU A 255 18.15 15.97 -7.12
C LEU A 255 19.49 15.41 -6.66
N GLU A 256 20.53 15.51 -7.48
CA GLU A 256 21.90 15.09 -7.16
C GLU A 256 22.51 15.89 -6.01
N ASN A 257 22.38 17.23 -6.05
CA ASN A 257 22.97 18.11 -5.03
C ASN A 257 22.30 18.02 -3.67
N LYS A 258 21.01 17.67 -3.62
CA LYS A 258 20.21 17.71 -2.37
C LYS A 258 20.07 16.38 -1.66
N GLN A 259 20.56 15.26 -2.20
CA GLN A 259 20.19 13.94 -1.65
C GLN A 259 21.32 12.94 -1.48
N SER A 260 21.84 12.89 -0.26
CA SER A 260 22.51 11.70 0.30
C SER A 260 21.61 10.47 0.27
N ALA A 261 20.28 10.64 0.31
CA ALA A 261 19.29 9.57 0.35
C ALA A 261 19.37 8.60 -0.86
N LEU A 262 19.35 9.11 -2.10
CA LEU A 262 19.41 8.26 -3.30
C LEU A 262 20.78 7.59 -3.46
N LYS A 263 21.85 8.32 -3.13
CA LYS A 263 23.22 7.80 -3.14
C LYS A 263 23.40 6.65 -2.13
N ASN A 264 22.86 6.78 -0.92
CA ASN A 264 22.91 5.74 0.10
C ASN A 264 22.18 4.45 -0.33
N ILE A 265 21.19 4.58 -1.21
CA ILE A 265 20.39 3.45 -1.72
C ILE A 265 21.01 2.88 -3.00
N GLY A 266 21.90 3.62 -3.66
CA GLY A 266 22.53 3.21 -4.91
C GLY A 266 21.58 3.33 -6.11
N ILE A 267 20.82 4.42 -6.21
CA ILE A 267 19.98 4.76 -7.39
C ILE A 267 20.42 6.14 -7.89
N SER A 268 20.74 6.27 -9.19
CA SER A 268 21.05 7.59 -9.77
C SER A 268 19.79 8.45 -9.92
N SER A 269 19.95 9.77 -10.04
CA SER A 269 18.80 10.69 -10.15
C SER A 269 17.99 10.44 -11.43
N GLU A 270 18.65 10.12 -12.54
CA GLU A 270 18.02 9.75 -13.81
C GLU A 270 17.24 8.45 -13.68
N ALA A 271 17.90 7.41 -13.17
CA ALA A 271 17.29 6.11 -12.98
C ALA A 271 16.11 6.18 -12.00
N TRP A 272 16.24 7.01 -10.96
CA TRP A 272 15.14 7.30 -10.04
C TRP A 272 13.93 7.90 -10.77
N LEU A 273 14.12 8.98 -11.52
CA LEU A 273 13.03 9.66 -12.23
C LEU A 273 12.34 8.74 -13.24
N ASP A 274 13.11 7.95 -13.97
CA ASP A 274 12.55 6.99 -14.90
C ASP A 274 11.79 5.90 -14.14
N SER A 275 12.40 5.32 -13.10
CA SER A 275 11.76 4.27 -12.30
C SER A 275 10.43 4.69 -11.67
N VAL A 276 10.33 5.90 -11.10
CA VAL A 276 9.06 6.39 -10.50
C VAL A 276 8.04 6.83 -11.53
N THR A 277 8.41 6.96 -12.82
CA THR A 277 7.47 7.31 -13.89
C THR A 277 7.04 6.11 -14.74
N THR A 278 7.85 5.08 -14.84
CA THR A 278 7.61 3.94 -15.71
C THR A 278 7.61 2.59 -14.99
N PHE A 279 7.59 2.57 -13.65
CA PHE A 279 7.61 1.35 -12.82
C PHE A 279 6.77 0.19 -13.38
N ASN A 280 5.50 0.47 -13.72
CA ASN A 280 4.55 -0.54 -14.21
C ASN A 280 4.84 -1.08 -15.63
N LYS A 281 5.73 -0.43 -16.39
CA LYS A 281 6.12 -0.85 -17.74
C LYS A 281 7.25 -1.89 -17.72
N HIS A 282 8.07 -1.88 -16.68
CA HIS A 282 9.30 -2.66 -16.60
C HIS A 282 9.11 -4.05 -16.01
N TYR A 283 8.19 -4.17 -15.06
CA TYR A 283 8.02 -5.37 -14.25
C TYR A 283 6.68 -6.06 -14.53
N SER A 284 6.61 -7.36 -14.25
CA SER A 284 5.39 -8.17 -14.42
C SER A 284 4.92 -8.75 -13.10
N ILE A 285 5.38 -9.94 -12.72
CA ILE A 285 4.96 -10.63 -11.50
C ILE A 285 5.80 -10.18 -10.28
N ALA A 286 7.02 -9.72 -10.52
CA ALA A 286 7.94 -9.25 -9.49
C ALA A 286 8.73 -8.03 -9.99
N ALA A 287 9.15 -7.18 -9.06
CA ALA A 287 10.04 -6.05 -9.24
C ALA A 287 11.15 -6.09 -8.19
N GLY A 288 12.38 -5.78 -8.62
CA GLY A 288 13.58 -5.87 -7.80
C GLY A 288 14.81 -5.56 -8.63
N THR A 289 15.96 -5.52 -7.97
CA THR A 289 17.29 -5.65 -8.58
C THR A 289 17.39 -6.95 -9.38
N GLU A 290 18.43 -7.03 -10.21
CA GLU A 290 18.71 -8.24 -10.98
C GLU A 290 18.83 -9.47 -10.07
N ASP A 291 19.66 -9.40 -9.04
CA ASP A 291 19.89 -10.50 -8.11
C ASP A 291 18.59 -10.96 -7.45
N SER A 292 17.80 -10.01 -6.94
CA SER A 292 16.49 -10.30 -6.36
C SER A 292 15.57 -11.03 -7.33
N LEU A 293 15.51 -10.59 -8.60
CA LEU A 293 14.68 -11.23 -9.62
C LEU A 293 15.16 -12.64 -9.96
N VAL A 294 16.48 -12.86 -10.04
CA VAL A 294 17.08 -14.18 -10.28
C VAL A 294 16.78 -15.12 -9.12
N LEU A 295 16.99 -14.67 -7.88
CA LEU A 295 16.68 -15.45 -6.67
C LEU A 295 15.19 -15.81 -6.60
N PHE A 296 14.31 -14.84 -6.83
CA PHE A 296 12.86 -15.09 -6.85
C PHE A 296 12.46 -16.09 -7.94
N HIS A 297 13.06 -16.00 -9.12
CA HIS A 297 12.80 -16.93 -10.21
C HIS A 297 13.24 -18.35 -9.87
N ASN A 298 14.43 -18.52 -9.28
CA ASN A 298 14.94 -19.82 -8.83
C ASN A 298 14.07 -20.44 -7.74
N SER A 299 13.69 -19.64 -6.72
CA SER A 299 12.77 -20.07 -5.66
C SER A 299 11.44 -20.58 -6.22
N ARG A 300 10.92 -19.96 -7.28
CA ARG A 300 9.69 -20.46 -7.94
C ARG A 300 9.90 -21.79 -8.66
N ILE A 301 11.06 -22.02 -9.26
CA ILE A 301 11.40 -23.32 -9.86
C ILE A 301 11.43 -24.40 -8.77
N GLU A 302 12.08 -24.12 -7.64
CA GLU A 302 12.14 -25.03 -6.49
C GLU A 302 10.75 -25.33 -5.91
N ALA A 303 9.86 -24.34 -5.90
CA ALA A 303 8.45 -24.50 -5.50
C ALA A 303 7.56 -25.21 -6.55
N GLY A 304 8.14 -25.70 -7.65
CA GLY A 304 7.44 -26.49 -8.67
C GLY A 304 6.75 -25.66 -9.76
N ALA A 305 7.09 -24.38 -9.94
CA ALA A 305 6.55 -23.59 -11.04
C ALA A 305 7.09 -24.08 -12.39
N SER A 306 6.18 -24.41 -13.31
CA SER A 306 6.53 -24.81 -14.67
C SER A 306 6.78 -23.59 -15.56
N PHE A 307 7.97 -23.51 -16.15
CA PHE A 307 8.35 -22.47 -17.11
C PHE A 307 8.67 -23.11 -18.46
N LYS A 308 8.13 -22.54 -19.54
CA LYS A 308 8.46 -22.98 -20.91
C LYS A 308 9.97 -22.81 -21.21
N HIS A 309 10.60 -21.78 -20.64
CA HIS A 309 12.02 -21.48 -20.79
C HIS A 309 12.65 -21.02 -19.47
N PRO A 310 13.02 -21.94 -18.56
CA PRO A 310 13.43 -21.60 -17.20
C PRO A 310 14.73 -20.78 -17.12
N HIS A 311 15.62 -20.87 -18.12
CA HIS A 311 16.93 -20.21 -18.07
C HIS A 311 17.11 -19.05 -19.06
N LYS A 312 16.10 -18.72 -19.87
CA LYS A 312 16.28 -17.76 -20.98
C LYS A 312 15.66 -16.40 -20.74
N TRP A 313 14.60 -16.28 -19.94
CA TRP A 313 13.82 -15.04 -19.85
C TRP A 313 13.26 -14.80 -18.45
N ILE A 314 14.00 -14.02 -17.64
CA ILE A 314 13.49 -13.45 -16.40
C ILE A 314 13.03 -12.01 -16.71
N ARG A 315 11.71 -11.83 -16.74
CA ARG A 315 11.12 -10.53 -17.11
C ARG A 315 11.43 -9.48 -16.04
N GLY A 316 11.99 -8.36 -16.48
CA GLY A 316 12.36 -7.24 -15.61
C GLY A 316 13.86 -7.08 -15.41
N VAL A 317 14.68 -8.10 -15.66
CA VAL A 317 16.15 -8.05 -15.43
C VAL A 317 16.84 -6.91 -16.20
N HIS A 318 16.56 -6.76 -17.49
CA HIS A 318 17.15 -5.67 -18.28
C HIS A 318 16.76 -4.29 -17.73
N ALA A 319 15.50 -4.12 -17.32
CA ALA A 319 15.05 -2.88 -16.71
C ALA A 319 15.66 -2.67 -15.32
N ALA A 320 15.84 -3.73 -14.53
CA ALA A 320 16.47 -3.66 -13.22
C ALA A 320 17.91 -3.16 -13.33
N ARG A 321 18.70 -3.68 -14.29
CA ARG A 321 20.07 -3.18 -14.56
C ARG A 321 20.09 -1.69 -14.90
N LEU A 322 19.14 -1.23 -15.72
CA LEU A 322 19.03 0.18 -16.10
C LEU A 322 18.57 1.07 -14.95
N LEU A 323 17.65 0.60 -14.10
CA LEU A 323 17.00 1.41 -13.07
C LEU A 323 17.70 1.37 -11.71
N TYR A 324 18.42 0.30 -11.41
CA TYR A 324 19.01 0.04 -10.09
C TYR A 324 20.51 -0.21 -10.10
N GLY A 325 21.13 -0.22 -11.28
CA GLY A 325 22.54 -0.58 -11.45
C GLY A 325 22.75 -2.10 -11.45
N SER A 326 24.00 -2.49 -11.72
CA SER A 326 24.51 -3.86 -11.54
C SER A 326 24.87 -4.07 -10.08
#